data_AF-A0AAP6DC90-F1
#
_entry.id   AF-A0AAP6DC90-F1
#
_cell.length_a   1.000
_cell.length_b   1.000
_cell.length_c   1.000
_cell.angle_alpha   90.00
_cell.angle_beta   90.00
_cell.angle_gamma   90.00
#
_symmetry.space_group_name_H-M   'P 1'
#
loop_
_entity.id
_entity.type
_entity.pdbx_description
1 polymer ?
#
loop_
_entity_poly.entity_id
_entity_poly.type
_entity_poly.pdbx_seq_one_letter_code
_entity_poly.pdbx_strand_id
1 'polypeptide(L)'
;ELKLPGIGLKSESRRYYPAGEVSAHLVGVTGIDGHGLEGVERSYDEWLTGEEGKKTIRKDRYGRVVENIAWQDKQEGKSLQLTIDQRLQAIAYRAIKQAVADHRATSGSVVMLDVKTGAVLAMVNAPSYNPNNRTDWQSYKMRNRVITDSMEPSSTIKPIDILAALENGVADKDTIVDTGNGGLRLGG
;
A
#
# COMPACT_ATOMS: atom_id res chain seq x y z
N GLU A 1 -31.59 -4.00 26.75
CA GLU A 1 -31.53 -5.04 25.70
C GLU A 1 -32.91 -5.66 25.51
N LEU A 2 -33.33 -5.89 24.26
CA LEU A 2 -34.72 -6.26 23.91
C LEU A 2 -35.07 -7.77 24.08
N LYS A 3 -34.13 -8.62 24.52
CA LYS A 3 -34.32 -10.07 24.81
C LYS A 3 -35.21 -10.83 23.80
N LEU A 4 -35.01 -10.55 22.51
CA LEU A 4 -35.81 -11.13 21.43
C LEU A 4 -35.38 -12.59 21.17
N PRO A 5 -36.31 -13.56 21.19
CA PRO A 5 -36.01 -14.96 20.88
C PRO A 5 -35.45 -15.12 19.47
N GLY A 6 -34.36 -15.88 19.32
CA GLY A 6 -33.73 -16.16 18.02
C GLY A 6 -32.71 -15.13 17.54
N ILE A 7 -32.54 -14.01 18.25
CA ILE A 7 -31.49 -13.02 17.97
C ILE A 7 -30.27 -13.30 18.88
N GLY A 8 -29.10 -13.43 18.27
CA GLY A 8 -27.83 -13.58 18.96
C GLY A 8 -26.83 -12.53 18.49
N LEU A 9 -25.89 -12.17 19.36
CA LEU A 9 -24.77 -11.30 19.02
C LEU A 9 -23.53 -12.15 18.77
N LYS A 10 -22.80 -11.84 17.69
CA LYS A 10 -21.49 -12.40 17.40
C LYS A 10 -20.48 -11.26 17.50
N SER A 11 -19.45 -11.45 18.32
CA SER A 11 -18.34 -10.50 18.38
C SER A 11 -17.51 -10.65 17.13
N GLU A 12 -17.34 -9.57 16.38
CA GLU A 12 -16.48 -9.51 15.19
C GLU A 12 -15.53 -8.33 15.33
N SER A 13 -14.34 -8.47 14.74
CA SER A 13 -13.34 -7.41 14.72
C SER A 13 -13.42 -6.66 13.40
N ARG A 14 -13.22 -5.35 13.44
CA ARG A 14 -13.12 -4.51 12.24
C ARG A 14 -11.84 -3.69 12.32
N ARG A 15 -11.10 -3.62 11.21
CA ARG A 15 -9.92 -2.76 11.10
C ARG A 15 -10.28 -1.28 11.16
N TYR A 16 -9.42 -0.54 11.85
CA TYR A 16 -9.43 0.91 11.90
C TYR A 16 -8.04 1.42 11.50
N TYR A 17 -8.00 2.45 10.67
CA TYR A 17 -6.80 3.01 10.07
C TYR A 17 -6.58 4.45 10.55
N PRO A 18 -5.77 4.68 11.60
CA PRO A 18 -5.63 6.01 12.21
C PRO A 18 -5.04 7.06 11.28
N ALA A 19 -4.17 6.66 10.36
CA ALA A 19 -3.54 7.55 9.38
C ALA A 19 -4.48 7.95 8.22
N GLY A 20 -5.64 7.30 8.09
CA GLY A 20 -6.61 7.56 7.04
C GLY A 20 -5.98 7.57 5.64
N GLU A 21 -6.25 8.61 4.87
CA GLU A 21 -5.79 8.78 3.48
C GLU A 21 -4.26 8.89 3.32
N VAL A 22 -3.52 9.21 4.38
CA VAL A 22 -2.07 9.46 4.33
C VAL A 22 -1.28 8.19 3.99
N SER A 23 -1.77 7.04 4.45
CA SER A 23 -1.09 5.74 4.28
C SER A 23 -1.99 4.68 3.62
N ALA A 24 -3.11 5.09 3.02
CA ALA A 24 -4.15 4.19 2.53
C ALA A 24 -3.66 3.20 1.46
N HIS A 25 -2.87 3.65 0.48
CA HIS A 25 -2.34 2.78 -0.58
C HIS A 25 -1.30 1.79 -0.09
N LEU A 26 -0.51 2.21 0.89
CA LEU A 26 0.56 1.43 1.47
C LEU A 26 -0.03 0.34 2.37
N VAL A 27 -0.82 0.74 3.37
CA VAL A 27 -1.41 -0.20 4.33
C VAL A 27 -2.46 -1.07 3.65
N GLY A 28 -3.27 -0.46 2.78
CA GLY A 28 -4.40 -1.13 2.14
C GLY A 28 -5.62 -1.21 3.04
N VAL A 29 -6.49 -2.18 2.75
CA VAL A 29 -7.78 -2.36 3.40
C VAL A 29 -8.12 -3.84 3.56
N THR A 30 -8.94 -4.15 4.56
CA THR A 30 -9.54 -5.48 4.72
C THR A 30 -11.00 -5.53 4.26
N GLY A 31 -11.42 -6.73 3.87
CA GLY A 31 -12.78 -7.08 3.52
C GLY A 31 -13.74 -7.06 4.71
N ILE A 32 -14.96 -7.54 4.46
CA ILE A 32 -15.97 -7.73 5.52
C ILE A 32 -15.67 -8.97 6.38
N ASP A 33 -14.93 -9.91 5.80
CA ASP A 33 -14.44 -11.15 6.39
C ASP A 33 -13.15 -10.97 7.19
N GLY A 34 -12.52 -9.80 7.10
CA GLY A 34 -11.29 -9.48 7.83
C GLY A 34 -9.99 -9.80 7.06
N HIS A 35 -10.09 -10.33 5.84
CA HIS A 35 -8.93 -10.61 4.99
C HIS A 35 -8.46 -9.37 4.24
N GLY A 36 -7.16 -9.24 4.07
CA GLY A 36 -6.50 -8.17 3.34
C GLY A 36 -6.79 -8.21 1.85
N LEU A 37 -7.30 -7.09 1.31
CA LEU A 37 -7.64 -6.95 -0.11
C LEU A 37 -6.59 -6.16 -0.90
N GLU A 38 -5.89 -5.25 -0.24
CA GLU A 38 -4.92 -4.34 -0.86
C GLU A 38 -3.71 -4.12 0.05
N GLY A 39 -2.63 -3.59 -0.53
CA GLY A 39 -1.44 -3.14 0.19
C GLY A 39 -0.82 -4.19 1.12
N VAL A 40 -0.25 -3.71 2.23
CA VAL A 40 0.35 -4.55 3.27
C VAL A 40 -0.64 -5.55 3.85
N GLU A 41 -1.91 -5.17 4.06
CA GLU A 41 -2.94 -6.06 4.59
C GLU A 41 -3.05 -7.32 3.73
N ARG A 42 -3.02 -7.18 2.39
CA ARG A 42 -3.04 -8.33 1.48
C ARG A 42 -1.71 -9.08 1.41
N SER A 43 -0.60 -8.35 1.29
CA SER A 43 0.72 -8.98 1.16
C SER A 43 1.12 -9.78 2.40
N TYR A 44 0.61 -9.42 3.57
CA TYR A 44 0.91 -10.06 4.85
C TYR A 44 -0.35 -10.65 5.51
N ASP A 45 -1.40 -10.98 4.74
CA ASP A 45 -2.68 -11.46 5.29
C ASP A 45 -2.49 -12.66 6.21
N GLU A 46 -1.73 -13.67 5.79
CA GLU A 46 -1.44 -14.86 6.61
C GLU A 46 -0.69 -14.52 7.91
N TRP A 47 0.22 -13.54 7.88
CA TRP A 47 0.96 -13.10 9.06
C TRP A 47 0.07 -12.33 10.04
N LEU A 48 -0.89 -11.55 9.51
CA LEU A 48 -1.75 -10.63 10.27
C LEU A 48 -3.04 -11.28 10.78
N THR A 49 -3.54 -12.33 10.11
CA THR A 49 -4.79 -13.00 10.48
C THR A 49 -4.58 -14.11 11.52
N GLY A 50 -3.47 -14.83 11.45
CA GLY A 50 -3.20 -15.97 12.33
C GLY A 50 -4.05 -17.19 11.95
N GLU A 51 -4.38 -18.04 12.93
CA GLU A 51 -5.20 -19.25 12.70
C GLU A 51 -6.53 -19.16 13.44
N GLU A 52 -7.63 -19.42 12.72
CA GLU A 52 -8.96 -19.45 13.33
C GLU A 52 -9.11 -20.61 14.32
N GLY A 53 -9.67 -20.30 15.49
CA GLY A 53 -10.11 -21.31 16.44
C GLY A 53 -11.34 -22.05 15.93
N LYS A 54 -11.50 -23.32 16.29
CA LYS A 54 -12.65 -24.15 15.91
C LYS A 54 -13.47 -24.53 17.12
N LYS A 55 -14.79 -24.43 17.00
CA LYS A 55 -15.73 -24.86 18.03
C LYS A 55 -16.71 -25.88 17.46
N THR A 56 -16.72 -27.08 18.02
CA THR A 56 -17.68 -28.13 17.67
C THR A 56 -18.86 -28.06 18.64
N ILE A 57 -20.08 -27.88 18.11
CA ILE A 57 -21.32 -27.78 18.90
C ILE A 57 -22.34 -28.83 18.48
N ARG A 58 -23.11 -29.33 19.45
CA ARG A 58 -24.30 -30.16 19.21
C ARG A 58 -25.54 -29.28 19.22
N LYS A 59 -26.37 -29.40 18.17
CA LYS A 59 -27.63 -28.67 18.03
C LYS A 59 -28.81 -29.63 18.11
N ASP A 60 -29.94 -29.18 18.63
CA ASP A 60 -31.22 -29.91 18.57
C ASP A 60 -31.87 -29.79 17.18
N ARG A 61 -32.99 -30.48 16.97
CA ARG A 61 -33.80 -30.41 15.72
C ARG A 61 -34.35 -29.01 15.41
N TYR A 62 -34.34 -28.10 16.37
CA TYR A 62 -34.79 -26.72 16.23
C TYR A 62 -33.60 -25.75 16.07
N GLY A 63 -32.37 -26.25 15.92
CA GLY A 63 -31.15 -25.47 15.70
C GLY A 63 -30.55 -24.84 16.95
N ARG A 64 -31.08 -25.14 18.15
CA ARG A 64 -30.60 -24.59 19.42
C ARG A 64 -29.35 -25.34 19.86
N VAL A 65 -28.35 -24.60 20.36
CA VAL A 65 -27.12 -25.19 20.88
C VAL A 65 -27.41 -25.88 22.20
N VAL A 66 -27.20 -27.20 22.26
CA VAL A 66 -27.48 -28.04 23.43
C VAL A 66 -26.19 -28.38 24.18
N GLU A 67 -25.06 -28.48 23.46
CA GLU A 67 -23.79 -28.91 24.03
C GLU A 67 -22.59 -28.37 23.23
N ASN A 68 -21.48 -28.07 23.90
CA ASN A 68 -20.21 -27.72 23.26
C ASN A 68 -19.26 -28.93 23.37
N ILE A 69 -18.91 -29.56 22.25
CA ILE A 69 -18.21 -30.86 22.19
C ILE A 69 -16.69 -30.68 22.28
N ALA A 70 -16.13 -29.74 21.52
CA ALA A 70 -14.69 -29.55 21.43
C ALA A 70 -14.37 -28.09 21.06
N TRP A 71 -13.20 -27.65 21.50
CA TRP A 71 -12.69 -26.31 21.31
C TRP A 71 -11.22 -26.39 20.91
N GLN A 72 -10.88 -25.69 19.84
CA GLN A 72 -9.51 -25.45 19.40
C GLN A 72 -9.29 -23.95 19.48
N ASP A 73 -8.28 -23.54 20.24
CA ASP A 73 -7.98 -22.13 20.44
C ASP A 73 -7.53 -21.46 19.14
N LYS A 74 -7.87 -20.18 18.99
CA LYS A 74 -7.38 -19.34 17.90
C LYS A 74 -5.91 -18.98 18.16
N GLN A 75 -5.11 -18.88 17.11
CA GLN A 75 -3.80 -18.23 17.17
C GLN A 75 -3.94 -16.80 16.67
N GLU A 76 -3.56 -15.83 17.50
CA GLU A 76 -3.62 -14.43 17.08
C GLU A 76 -2.56 -14.11 16.02
N GLY A 77 -2.93 -13.27 15.06
CA GLY A 77 -1.99 -12.73 14.11
C GLY A 77 -0.85 -11.97 14.77
N LYS A 78 0.27 -11.89 14.05
CA LYS A 78 1.50 -11.28 14.55
C LYS A 78 1.54 -9.80 14.22
N SER A 79 2.17 -9.02 15.10
CA SER A 79 2.44 -7.60 14.81
C SER A 79 3.45 -7.46 13.68
N LEU A 80 3.26 -6.44 12.84
CA LEU A 80 4.15 -6.11 11.73
C LEU A 80 4.57 -4.65 11.87
N GLN A 81 5.88 -4.40 11.86
CA GLN A 81 6.45 -3.06 11.86
C GLN A 81 6.96 -2.73 10.46
N LEU A 82 6.43 -1.65 9.88
CA LEU A 82 6.86 -1.16 8.57
C LEU A 82 8.13 -0.30 8.71
N THR A 83 8.86 -0.16 7.62
CA THR A 83 10.02 0.75 7.49
C THR A 83 9.64 2.23 7.42
N ILE A 84 8.34 2.51 7.38
CA ILE A 84 7.78 3.82 7.04
C ILE A 84 7.86 4.74 8.26
N ASP A 85 8.44 5.92 8.07
CA ASP A 85 8.39 6.98 9.06
C ASP A 85 7.10 7.78 8.85
N GLN A 86 6.17 7.67 9.80
CA GLN A 86 4.86 8.34 9.78
C GLN A 86 4.97 9.85 9.54
N ARG A 87 6.04 10.50 10.02
CA ARG A 87 6.24 11.96 9.88
C ARG A 87 6.64 12.29 8.45
N LEU A 88 7.58 11.54 7.88
CA LEU A 88 8.00 11.70 6.48
C LEU A 88 6.84 11.40 5.53
N GLN A 89 6.09 10.32 5.80
CA GLN A 89 4.87 9.96 5.07
C GLN A 89 3.86 11.12 5.06
N ALA A 90 3.58 11.73 6.22
CA ALA A 90 2.63 12.85 6.32
C ALA A 90 3.12 14.10 5.57
N ILE A 91 4.41 14.43 5.66
CA ILE A 91 5.01 15.57 4.93
C ILE A 91 4.95 15.32 3.42
N ALA A 92 5.34 14.12 2.97
CA ALA A 92 5.29 13.72 1.57
C ALA A 92 3.87 13.79 1.02
N TYR A 93 2.90 13.24 1.76
CA TYR A 93 1.50 13.24 1.37
C TYR A 93 0.95 14.65 1.22
N ARG A 94 1.21 15.54 2.19
CA ARG A 94 0.78 16.94 2.11
C ARG A 94 1.39 17.64 0.90
N ALA A 95 2.69 17.45 0.65
CA ALA A 95 3.39 18.07 -0.47
C ALA A 95 2.83 17.61 -1.82
N ILE A 96 2.66 16.30 -2.02
CA ILE A 96 2.15 15.78 -3.30
C ILE A 96 0.68 16.12 -3.52
N LYS A 97 -0.14 16.10 -2.47
CA LYS A 97 -1.55 16.51 -2.54
C LYS A 97 -1.69 17.97 -2.96
N GLN A 98 -0.86 18.84 -2.39
CA GLN A 98 -0.81 20.26 -2.74
C GLN A 98 -0.32 20.45 -4.19
N ALA A 99 0.78 19.80 -4.59
CA ALA A 99 1.31 19.91 -5.94
C ALA A 99 0.32 19.43 -7.01
N VAL A 100 -0.39 18.32 -6.77
CA VAL A 100 -1.43 17.83 -7.68
C VAL A 100 -2.57 18.84 -7.82
N ALA A 101 -2.99 19.48 -6.73
CA ALA A 101 -4.02 20.51 -6.76
C ALA A 101 -3.57 21.78 -7.49
N ASP A 102 -2.38 22.29 -7.16
CA ASP A 102 -1.84 23.54 -7.72
C ASP A 102 -1.61 23.44 -9.23
N HIS A 103 -1.13 22.29 -9.68
CA HIS A 103 -0.86 22.03 -11.09
C HIS A 103 -2.03 21.40 -11.85
N ARG A 104 -3.17 21.15 -11.18
CA ARG A 104 -4.32 20.42 -11.74
C ARG A 104 -3.90 19.10 -12.40
N ALA A 105 -2.93 18.42 -11.79
CA ALA A 105 -2.42 17.15 -12.31
C ALA A 105 -3.46 16.04 -12.11
N THR A 106 -3.44 15.03 -12.98
CA THR A 106 -4.31 13.85 -12.84
C THR A 106 -3.94 13.02 -11.62
N SER A 107 -2.64 12.91 -11.34
CA SER A 107 -2.09 12.17 -10.20
C SER A 107 -0.64 12.57 -9.94
N GLY A 108 -0.13 12.20 -8.77
CA GLY A 108 1.28 12.32 -8.42
C GLY A 108 1.67 11.31 -7.36
N SER A 109 2.94 10.92 -7.35
CA SER A 109 3.47 9.91 -6.44
C SER A 109 4.84 10.34 -5.91
N VAL A 110 5.15 9.98 -4.68
CA VAL A 110 6.46 10.23 -4.06
C VAL A 110 6.90 8.97 -3.31
N VAL A 111 8.17 8.60 -3.50
CA VAL A 111 8.84 7.54 -2.77
C VAL A 111 10.10 8.11 -2.13
N MET A 112 10.32 7.82 -0.85
CA MET A 112 11.55 8.15 -0.13
C MET A 112 12.21 6.87 0.34
N LEU A 113 13.50 6.74 0.05
CA LEU A 113 14.32 5.59 0.39
C LEU A 113 15.47 6.02 1.30
N ASP A 114 15.82 5.17 2.26
CA ASP A 114 17.12 5.23 2.90
C ASP A 114 18.15 4.59 1.96
N VAL A 115 19.10 5.39 1.48
CA VAL A 115 20.13 4.94 0.52
C VAL A 115 21.11 3.91 1.08
N LYS A 116 21.25 3.82 2.41
CA LYS A 116 22.17 2.86 3.05
C LYS A 116 21.50 1.52 3.31
N THR A 117 20.24 1.55 3.73
CA THR A 117 19.51 0.33 4.13
C THR A 117 18.57 -0.20 3.06
N GLY A 118 18.23 0.61 2.05
CA GLY A 118 17.20 0.30 1.05
C GLY A 118 15.77 0.38 1.59
N ALA A 119 15.59 0.81 2.84
CA ALA A 119 14.29 0.89 3.49
C ALA A 119 13.40 1.96 2.85
N VAL A 120 12.12 1.64 2.61
CA VAL A 120 11.14 2.63 2.16
C VAL A 120 10.67 3.43 3.37
N LEU A 121 11.04 4.71 3.41
CA LEU A 121 10.69 5.62 4.50
C LEU A 121 9.34 6.29 4.29
N ALA A 122 8.95 6.54 3.04
CA ALA A 122 7.64 7.05 2.67
C ALA A 122 7.23 6.58 1.27
N MET A 123 5.95 6.30 1.07
CA MET A 123 5.34 5.95 -0.21
C MET A 123 3.93 6.50 -0.25
N VAL A 124 3.69 7.54 -1.06
CA VAL A 124 2.41 8.26 -1.12
C VAL A 124 1.96 8.45 -2.56
N ASN A 125 0.64 8.43 -2.75
CA ASN A 125 0.00 8.80 -4.01
C ASN A 125 -1.09 9.85 -3.77
N ALA A 126 -1.31 10.71 -4.74
CA ALA A 126 -2.46 11.57 -4.86
C ALA A 126 -3.11 11.35 -6.25
N PRO A 127 -4.44 11.21 -6.36
CA PRO A 127 -5.43 11.22 -5.28
C PRO A 127 -5.34 9.97 -4.38
N SER A 128 -5.82 10.11 -3.13
CA SER A 128 -5.95 9.03 -2.15
C SER A 128 -7.41 8.88 -1.70
N TYR A 129 -7.67 7.94 -0.80
CA TYR A 129 -9.00 7.61 -0.28
C TYR A 129 -8.94 7.37 1.23
N ASN A 130 -10.07 7.52 1.94
CA ASN A 130 -10.13 7.17 3.35
C ASN A 130 -10.50 5.68 3.53
N PRO A 131 -9.59 4.81 4.01
CA PRO A 131 -9.86 3.39 4.18
C PRO A 131 -10.92 3.09 5.24
N ASN A 132 -11.20 4.02 6.16
CA ASN A 132 -12.28 3.87 7.14
C ASN A 132 -13.67 4.13 6.53
N ASN A 133 -13.74 4.82 5.38
CA ASN A 133 -14.99 5.15 4.69
C ASN A 133 -15.12 4.39 3.35
N ARG A 134 -15.86 3.29 3.37
CA ARG A 134 -16.08 2.42 2.19
C ARG A 134 -16.84 3.09 1.04
N THR A 135 -17.58 4.17 1.28
CA THR A 135 -18.32 4.85 0.20
C THR A 135 -17.40 5.65 -0.73
N ASP A 136 -16.18 5.98 -0.28
CA ASP A 136 -15.18 6.73 -1.06
C ASP A 136 -14.19 5.82 -1.81
N TRP A 137 -14.46 4.51 -1.83
CA TRP A 137 -13.60 3.51 -2.47
C TRP A 137 -13.84 3.51 -3.98
N GLN A 138 -13.13 4.41 -4.67
CA GLN A 138 -13.11 4.48 -6.12
C GLN A 138 -11.82 3.87 -6.65
N SER A 139 -11.90 2.98 -7.64
CA SER A 139 -10.74 2.23 -8.14
C SER A 139 -9.56 3.12 -8.54
N TYR A 140 -9.82 4.30 -9.13
CA TYR A 140 -8.77 5.24 -9.51
C TYR A 140 -8.03 5.90 -8.32
N LYS A 141 -8.71 6.05 -7.17
CA LYS A 141 -8.13 6.55 -5.92
C LYS A 141 -7.44 5.45 -5.13
N MET A 142 -7.90 4.20 -5.25
CA MET A 142 -7.34 3.07 -4.51
C MET A 142 -6.05 2.53 -5.12
N ARG A 143 -5.80 2.82 -6.41
CA ARG A 143 -4.62 2.38 -7.13
C ARG A 143 -3.32 2.90 -6.48
N ASN A 144 -2.45 1.99 -6.05
CA ASN A 144 -1.12 2.34 -5.59
C ASN A 144 -0.19 2.57 -6.79
N ARG A 145 -0.17 3.82 -7.29
CA ARG A 145 0.50 4.17 -8.56
C ARG A 145 2.00 3.94 -8.53
N VAL A 146 2.65 4.08 -7.38
CA VAL A 146 4.09 3.78 -7.21
C VAL A 146 4.43 2.36 -7.70
N ILE A 147 3.55 1.39 -7.45
CA ILE A 147 3.82 -0.03 -7.78
C ILE A 147 3.09 -0.49 -9.04
N THR A 148 1.97 0.14 -9.40
CA THR A 148 1.13 -0.32 -10.53
C THR A 148 1.27 0.48 -11.81
N ASP A 149 1.83 1.70 -11.77
CA ASP A 149 1.89 2.58 -12.94
C ASP A 149 3.30 2.51 -13.51
N SER A 150 3.43 1.96 -14.71
CA SER A 150 4.67 2.01 -15.47
C SER A 150 4.74 3.30 -16.26
N MET A 151 5.92 3.93 -16.25
CA MET A 151 6.22 5.10 -17.05
C MET A 151 7.64 5.01 -17.59
N GLU A 152 7.88 5.63 -18.75
CA GLU A 152 9.22 5.70 -19.32
C GLU A 152 10.13 6.55 -18.41
N PRO A 153 11.23 5.99 -17.87
CA PRO A 153 12.22 6.79 -17.16
C PRO A 153 12.95 7.61 -18.22
N SER A 154 12.52 8.85 -18.42
CA SER A 154 13.08 9.78 -19.41
C SER A 154 14.50 10.21 -18.98
N SER A 155 14.82 11.50 -19.00
CA SER A 155 16.16 12.00 -18.64
C SER A 155 16.64 11.63 -17.23
N THR A 156 15.79 11.06 -16.37
CA THR A 156 16.16 10.50 -15.06
C THR A 156 17.06 9.27 -15.14
N ILE A 157 17.09 8.54 -16.26
CA ILE A 157 17.96 7.35 -16.43
C ILE A 157 19.41 7.72 -16.79
N LYS A 158 19.62 8.91 -17.37
CA LYS A 158 20.93 9.36 -17.89
C LYS A 158 22.12 9.19 -16.94
N PRO A 159 22.01 9.38 -15.61
CA PRO A 159 23.14 9.11 -14.72
C PRO A 159 23.69 7.68 -14.83
N ILE A 160 22.85 6.68 -15.13
CA ILE A 160 23.28 5.30 -15.37
C ILE A 160 24.03 5.19 -16.71
N ASP A 161 23.54 5.86 -17.76
CA ASP A 161 24.23 5.90 -19.07
C ASP A 161 25.63 6.55 -18.93
N ILE A 162 25.72 7.64 -18.18
CA ILE A 162 26.99 8.32 -17.91
C ILE A 162 27.91 7.43 -17.07
N LEU A 163 27.39 6.74 -16.06
CA LEU A 163 28.18 5.77 -15.29
C LEU A 163 28.76 4.68 -16.20
N ALA A 164 27.96 4.14 -17.11
CA ALA A 164 28.43 3.15 -18.08
C ALA A 164 29.50 3.71 -19.01
N ALA A 165 29.36 4.96 -19.48
CA ALA A 165 30.37 5.61 -20.32
C ALA A 165 31.71 5.78 -19.59
N LEU A 166 31.68 6.16 -18.30
CA LEU A 166 32.85 6.30 -17.44
C LEU A 166 33.50 4.93 -17.15
N GLU A 167 32.70 3.91 -16.80
CA GLU A 167 33.21 2.56 -16.50
C GLU A 167 33.86 1.87 -17.71
N ASN A 168 33.32 2.09 -18.91
CA ASN A 168 33.88 1.55 -20.14
C ASN A 168 35.02 2.41 -20.73
N GLY A 169 35.35 3.54 -20.09
CA GLY A 169 36.40 4.46 -20.56
C GLY A 169 36.10 5.10 -21.91
N VAL A 170 34.83 5.13 -22.34
CA VAL A 170 34.41 5.75 -23.60
C VAL A 170 34.35 7.27 -23.48
N ALA A 171 34.15 7.77 -22.26
CA ALA A 171 34.22 9.19 -21.92
C ALA A 171 34.79 9.35 -20.49
N ASP A 172 35.30 10.53 -20.20
CA ASP A 172 35.69 10.99 -18.86
C ASP A 172 34.94 12.30 -18.51
N LYS A 173 35.24 12.85 -17.32
CA LYS A 173 34.64 14.10 -16.81
C LYS A 173 34.96 15.34 -17.66
N ASP A 174 36.02 15.29 -18.46
CA ASP A 174 36.54 16.42 -19.26
C ASP A 174 36.18 16.26 -20.75
N THR A 175 35.55 15.14 -21.12
CA THR A 175 35.11 14.83 -22.48
C THR A 175 34.02 15.78 -22.93
N ILE A 176 34.28 16.51 -24.02
CA ILE A 176 33.32 17.41 -24.63
C ILE A 176 32.52 16.65 -25.68
N VAL A 177 31.19 16.65 -25.52
CA VAL A 177 30.26 16.08 -26.51
C VAL A 177 29.61 17.23 -27.28
N ASP A 178 29.88 17.32 -28.59
CA ASP A 178 29.20 18.26 -29.47
C ASP A 178 27.75 17.79 -29.69
N THR A 179 26.79 18.61 -29.26
CA THR A 179 25.34 18.35 -29.39
C THR A 179 24.70 19.14 -30.52
N GLY A 180 25.51 19.85 -31.31
CA GLY A 180 25.08 20.67 -32.44
C GLY A 180 24.01 21.69 -32.05
N ASN A 181 23.00 21.85 -32.91
CA ASN A 181 21.88 22.78 -32.69
C ASN A 181 20.69 22.14 -31.96
N GLY A 182 20.91 21.10 -31.15
CA GLY A 182 19.86 20.43 -30.38
C GLY A 182 19.03 19.40 -31.14
N GLY A 183 19.48 18.97 -32.33
CA GLY A 183 18.85 17.91 -33.12
C GLY A 183 19.88 16.93 -33.67
N LEU A 184 19.57 15.63 -33.60
CA LEU A 184 20.40 14.56 -34.13
C LEU A 184 19.55 13.68 -35.06
N ARG A 185 19.90 13.61 -36.34
CA ARG A 185 19.26 12.72 -37.31
C ARG A 185 19.99 11.37 -37.32
N LEU A 186 19.29 10.31 -36.95
CA LEU A 186 19.81 8.95 -36.94
C LEU A 186 19.14 8.16 -38.09
N GLY A 187 19.91 7.77 -39.10
CA GLY A 187 19.41 7.08 -40.30
C GLY A 187 18.81 8.02 -41.35
N GLY A 188 19.03 7.69 -42.63
CA GLY A 188 18.60 8.45 -43.81
C GLY A 188 17.10 8.47 -43.99
#